data_AF-A0A966I2Y5-F1
#
_entry.id   AF-A0A966I2Y5-F1
#
_cell.length_a   1.000
_cell.length_b   1.000
_cell.length_c   1.000
_cell.angle_alpha   90.00
_cell.angle_beta   90.00
_cell.angle_gamma   90.00
#
_symmetry.space_group_name_H-M   'P 1'
#
loop_
_entity.id
_entity.type
_entity.pdbx_description
1 polymer ?
#
loop_
_entity_poly.entity_id
_entity_poly.type
_entity_poly.pdbx_seq_one_letter_code
_entity_poly.pdbx_strand_id
1 'polypeptide(L)' 'MAEVAKLLPMNAGRYIAFEGVEGCGKSTHVKRLAAHLDALVTREPGGTAIGSVLRGLVLNTCANLWCRPSTPGDM' A
#
# COMPACT_ATOMS: atom_id res chain seq x y z
N MET A 1 43.09 3.39 -13.88
CA MET A 1 42.00 2.51 -14.34
C MET A 1 41.06 2.06 -13.21
N ALA A 2 40.96 2.90 -12.17
CA ALA A 2 39.91 2.88 -11.16
C ALA A 2 38.56 3.44 -11.68
N GLU A 3 38.44 3.61 -13.01
CA GLU A 3 37.32 4.31 -13.66
C GLU A 3 36.14 3.37 -13.98
N VAL A 4 36.38 2.06 -14.11
CA VAL A 4 35.36 1.10 -14.59
C VAL A 4 34.46 0.59 -13.45
N ALA A 5 34.90 0.66 -12.20
CA ALA A 5 34.11 0.23 -11.04
C ALA A 5 32.98 1.23 -10.65
N LYS A 6 32.98 2.43 -11.21
CA LYS A 6 32.03 3.51 -10.87
C LYS A 6 30.74 3.49 -11.70
N LEU A 7 30.63 2.58 -12.67
CA LEU A 7 29.47 2.43 -13.56
C LEU A 7 28.54 1.27 -13.19
N LEU A 8 28.91 0.46 -12.19
CA LEU A 8 27.97 -0.53 -11.65
C LEU A 8 26.98 0.22 -10.76
N PRO A 9 25.67 0.25 -11.09
CA PRO A 9 24.69 0.86 -10.21
C PRO A 9 24.82 0.20 -8.84
N MET A 10 25.18 1.00 -7.83
CA MET A 10 25.22 0.55 -6.44
C MET A 10 23.87 -0.09 -6.13
N ASN A 11 23.86 -1.41 -5.90
CA ASN A 11 22.69 -2.28 -5.71
C ASN A 11 21.35 -1.55 -5.83
N ALA A 12 20.79 -1.53 -7.04
CA ALA A 12 19.45 -0.97 -7.25
C ALA A 12 18.46 -1.64 -6.28
N GLY A 13 17.76 -0.83 -5.48
CA GLY A 13 16.70 -1.31 -4.61
C GLY A 13 15.65 -2.07 -5.42
N ARG A 14 15.08 -3.13 -4.82
CA ARG A 14 14.02 -3.92 -5.46
C ARG A 14 12.66 -3.51 -4.90
N TYR A 15 11.71 -3.22 -5.80
CA TYR A 15 10.30 -3.06 -5.46
C TYR A 15 9.55 -4.34 -5.82
N ILE A 16 8.88 -4.96 -4.84
CA ILE A 16 8.18 -6.24 -4.99
C ILE A 16 6.71 -6.03 -4.65
N ALA A 17 5.82 -6.22 -5.62
CA ALA A 17 4.38 -6.16 -5.43
C ALA A 17 3.78 -7.58 -5.28
N PHE A 18 2.83 -7.74 -4.37
CA PHE A 18 2.11 -8.99 -4.16
C PHE A 18 0.64 -8.83 -4.58
N GLU A 19 0.27 -9.52 -5.66
CA GLU A 19 -1.09 -9.52 -6.24
C GLU A 19 -1.82 -10.85 -6.02
N GLY A 20 -3.15 -10.81 -6.08
CA GLY A 20 -3.99 -12.01 -5.97
C GLY A 20 -5.36 -11.77 -5.32
N VAL A 21 -6.20 -12.81 -5.28
CA VAL A 21 -7.57 -12.74 -4.74
C VAL A 21 -7.63 -12.53 -3.23
N GLU A 22 -8.77 -12.07 -2.71
CA GLU A 22 -8.99 -11.95 -1.26
C GLU A 22 -8.83 -13.31 -0.56
N GLY A 23 -8.26 -13.31 0.65
CA GLY A 23 -8.02 -14.53 1.41
C GLY A 23 -6.83 -15.40 0.95
N CYS A 24 -6.17 -15.12 -0.18
CA CYS A 24 -5.06 -15.97 -0.68
C CYS A 24 -3.74 -15.87 0.10
N GLY A 25 -3.71 -15.19 1.25
CA GLY A 25 -2.54 -15.14 2.13
C GLY A 25 -1.48 -14.09 1.79
N LYS A 26 -1.76 -13.11 0.92
CA LYS A 26 -0.80 -12.05 0.53
C LYS A 26 -0.12 -11.39 1.74
N SER A 27 -0.89 -10.94 2.72
CA SER A 27 -0.35 -10.27 3.91
C SER A 27 0.57 -11.17 4.74
N THR A 28 0.35 -12.48 4.72
CA THR A 28 1.23 -13.47 5.39
C THR A 28 2.56 -13.57 4.64
N HIS A 29 2.53 -13.70 3.31
CA HIS A 29 3.74 -13.79 2.49
C HIS A 29 4.56 -12.49 2.51
N VAL A 30 3.91 -11.32 2.46
CA VAL A 30 4.58 -10.02 2.57
C VAL A 30 5.36 -9.93 3.88
N LYS A 31 4.75 -10.25 5.02
CA LYS A 31 5.42 -10.19 6.34
C LYS A 31 6.62 -11.14 6.42
N ARG A 32 6.48 -12.36 5.88
CA ARG A 32 7.58 -13.36 5.87
C ARG A 32 8.74 -12.92 4.98
N LEU A 33 8.44 -12.44 3.77
CA LEU A 33 9.48 -12.00 2.84
C LEU A 33 10.19 -10.74 3.34
N ALA A 34 9.43 -9.78 3.90
CA ALA A 34 10.00 -8.57 4.45
C ALA A 34 10.97 -8.85 5.60
N ALA A 35 10.62 -9.79 6.50
CA ALA A 35 11.53 -10.22 7.57
C ALA A 35 12.79 -10.93 7.03
N HIS A 36 12.66 -11.70 5.94
CA HIS A 36 13.81 -12.39 5.33
C HIS A 36 14.76 -11.44 4.59
N LEU A 37 14.22 -10.39 3.96
CA LEU A 37 15.00 -9.44 3.15
C LEU A 37 15.38 -8.16 3.89
N ASP A 38 14.95 -8.00 5.16
CA ASP A 38 15.01 -6.73 5.90
C ASP A 38 14.42 -5.56 5.07
N ALA A 39 13.22 -5.78 4.53
CA ALA A 39 12.59 -4.87 3.59
C ALA A 39 11.50 -4.01 4.23
N LEU A 40 11.36 -2.77 3.74
CA LEU A 40 10.24 -1.90 4.07
C LEU A 40 8.95 -2.40 3.45
N VAL A 41 7.89 -2.44 4.25
CA VAL A 41 6.56 -2.87 3.82
C VAL A 41 5.66 -1.67 3.58
N THR A 42 5.00 -1.65 2.43
CA THR A 42 3.89 -0.74 2.12
C THR A 42 2.66 -1.54 1.66
N ARG A 43 1.51 -0.88 1.62
CA ARG A 43 0.25 -1.46 1.14
C ARG A 43 -0.56 -0.41 0.41
N GLU A 44 -1.24 -0.82 -0.65
CA GLU A 44 -2.22 0.02 -1.33
C GLU A 44 -3.66 -0.54 -1.21
N PRO A 45 -4.67 0.34 -1.11
CA PRO A 45 -4.56 1.71 -0.60
C PRO A 45 -4.15 1.66 0.90
N GLY A 46 -3.35 2.64 1.37
CA GLY A 46 -3.03 2.76 2.81
C GLY A 46 -1.59 3.13 3.18
N GLY A 47 -0.63 3.08 2.24
CA GLY A 47 0.80 3.22 2.53
C GLY A 47 1.27 4.61 2.96
N THR A 48 0.37 5.59 3.04
CA THR A 48 0.63 6.97 3.48
C THR A 48 -0.50 7.44 4.41
N ALA A 49 -0.30 8.54 5.14
CA ALA A 49 -1.35 9.13 5.98
C ALA A 49 -2.63 9.42 5.18
N ILE A 50 -2.48 10.03 3.99
CA ILE A 50 -3.58 10.28 3.06
C ILE A 50 -4.16 8.96 2.53
N GLY A 51 -3.31 8.01 2.14
CA GLY A 51 -3.73 6.70 1.64
C GLY A 51 -4.55 5.90 2.66
N SER A 52 -4.27 6.06 3.96
CA SER A 52 -5.03 5.43 5.04
C SER A 52 -6.44 6.00 5.15
N VAL A 53 -6.60 7.32 5.03
CA VAL A 53 -7.91 7.98 4.98
C VAL A 53 -8.70 7.50 3.75
N LEU A 54 -8.07 7.52 2.57
CA LEU A 54 -8.70 7.05 1.33
C LEU A 54 -9.09 5.57 1.39
N ARG A 55 -8.24 4.72 1.98
CA ARG A 55 -8.55 3.31 2.24
C ARG A 55 -9.83 3.17 3.07
N GLY A 56 -9.99 3.99 4.10
CA GLY A 56 -11.20 4.02 4.91
C GLY A 56 -12.44 4.31 4.07
N LEU A 57 -12.38 5.30 3.19
CA LEU A 57 -13.50 5.64 2.29
C LEU A 57 -13.83 4.53 1.30
N VAL A 58 -12.81 3.87 0.73
CA VAL A 58 -13.01 2.79 -0.26
C VAL A 58 -13.57 1.52 0.38
N LEU A 59 -13.15 1.19 1.61
CA LEU A 59 -13.55 -0.06 2.28
C LEU A 59 -14.77 0.08 3.19
N ASN A 60 -15.10 1.30 3.63
CA ASN A 60 -16.24 1.55 4.49
C ASN A 60 -17.42 2.07 3.68
N THR A 61 -18.22 1.15 3.15
CA THR A 61 -19.48 1.45 2.45
C THR A 61 -20.57 2.04 3.35
N CYS A 62 -20.34 2.11 4.67
CA CYS A 62 -21.28 2.68 5.66
C CYS A 62 -20.90 4.09 6.12
N ALA A 63 -19.68 4.58 5.84
CA ALA A 63 -19.27 5.98 6.06
C ALA A 63 -19.83 6.90 4.97
N ASN A 64 -21.13 6.75 4.73
CA ASN A 64 -21.85 7.38 3.66
C ASN A 64 -22.20 8.83 4.00
N LEU A 65 -21.23 9.73 3.83
CA LEU A 65 -21.55 11.12 3.46
C LEU A 65 -22.31 11.17 2.12
N TRP A 66 -22.11 10.18 1.23
CA TRP A 66 -22.74 10.08 -0.08
C TRP A 66 -24.16 9.46 -0.05
N CYS A 67 -24.47 8.65 0.98
CA CYS A 67 -25.79 8.01 1.18
C CYS A 67 -26.47 8.51 2.45
N ARG A 68 -26.28 9.80 2.79
CA ARG A 68 -27.32 10.51 3.53
C ARG A 68 -28.29 11.05 2.48
N PRO A 69 -29.54 10.54 2.36
CA PRO A 69 -30.56 11.36 1.73
C PRO A 69 -30.60 12.66 2.52
N SER A 70 -30.38 13.79 1.86
CA SER A 70 -30.54 15.11 2.46
C SER A 70 -31.93 15.16 3.12
N THR A 71 -31.99 15.13 4.44
CA THR A 71 -33.24 15.38 5.15
C THR A 71 -33.62 16.84 4.91
N PRO A 72 -34.87 17.15 4.57
CA PRO A 72 -35.34 18.54 4.54
C PRO A 72 -35.27 19.09 5.96
N GLY A 73 -34.20 19.80 6.29
CA GLY A 73 -33.88 20.23 7.65
C GLY A 73 -32.42 20.64 7.87
N ASP A 74 -31.52 20.29 6.95
CA ASP A 74 -30.10 20.68 6.97
C ASP A 74 -29.83 22.03 6.22
N MET A 75 -30.84 22.90 6.06
CA MET A 75 -30.72 24.29 5.57
C MET A 75 -31.02 25.29 6.69
#